data_AF-A0A8S8Y7J5-F1
#
_entry.id   AF-A0A8S8Y7J5-F1
#
_cell.length_a   1.000
_cell.length_b   1.000
_cell.length_c   1.000
_cell.angle_alpha   90.00
_cell.angle_beta   90.00
_cell.angle_gamma   90.00
#
_symmetry.space_group_name_H-M   'P 1'
#
loop_
_entity.id
_entity.type
_entity.pdbx_description
1 polymer ?
#
loop_
_entity_poly.entity_id
_entity_poly.type
_entity_poly.pdbx_seq_one_letter_code
_entity_poly.pdbx_strand_id
1 'polypeptide(L)' 'MSGEVRKGERIPRRDPPEFEEASSFVEAITRDGFLGTALDDRNQYGPVAMMVLLLIVAAITGTVIRILG' A
#
# COMPACT_ATOMS: atom_id res chain seq x y z
N MET A 1 -25.01 24.10 10.17
CA MET A 1 -25.96 23.03 9.79
C MET A 1 -25.46 22.40 8.51
N SER A 2 -24.93 21.18 8.56
CA SER A 2 -24.72 20.38 7.34
C SER A 2 -26.12 20.08 6.81
N GLY A 3 -26.49 20.71 5.69
CA GLY A 3 -27.81 20.57 5.09
C GLY A 3 -28.14 19.11 4.81
N GLU A 4 -29.43 18.79 4.92
CA GLU A 4 -29.94 17.46 4.59
C GLU A 4 -29.44 17.03 3.21
N VAL A 5 -28.76 15.89 3.18
CA VAL A 5 -28.10 15.41 1.96
C VAL A 5 -29.16 14.83 1.06
N ARG A 6 -29.34 15.41 -0.15
CA ARG A 6 -30.42 15.03 -1.07
C ARG A 6 -30.22 13.60 -1.54
N LYS A 7 -31.33 12.89 -1.81
CA LYS A 7 -31.30 11.51 -2.33
C LYS A 7 -30.54 11.50 -3.67
N GLY A 8 -29.41 10.78 -3.72
CA GLY A 8 -28.51 10.72 -4.88
C GLY A 8 -27.31 11.68 -4.84
N GLU A 9 -27.23 12.56 -3.84
CA GLU A 9 -26.09 13.48 -3.66
C GLU A 9 -24.88 12.79 -2.99
N ARG A 10 -25.09 11.63 -2.34
CA ARG A 10 -24.00 10.77 -1.84
C ARG A 10 -23.68 9.65 -2.83
N ILE A 11 -22.42 9.60 -3.25
CA ILE A 11 -21.85 8.44 -3.93
C ILE A 11 -21.92 7.24 -2.96
N PRO A 12 -22.43 6.06 -3.39
CA PRO A 12 -22.37 4.85 -2.59
C PRO A 12 -20.92 4.55 -2.18
N ARG A 13 -20.67 4.39 -0.88
CA ARG A 13 -19.35 3.97 -0.42
C ARG A 13 -19.16 2.50 -0.78
N ARG A 14 -18.04 2.18 -1.42
CA ARG A 14 -17.57 0.79 -1.53
C ARG A 14 -17.19 0.30 -0.13
N ASP A 15 -17.35 -0.99 0.11
CA ASP A 15 -16.80 -1.62 1.30
C ASP A 15 -15.28 -1.41 1.38
N PRO A 16 -14.74 -1.17 2.58
CA PRO A 16 -13.29 -1.02 2.78
C PRO A 16 -12.56 -2.30 2.34
N PRO A 17 -11.29 -2.19 1.90
CA PRO A 17 -10.45 -3.36 1.67
C PRO A 17 -10.28 -4.22 2.93
N GLU A 18 -9.93 -5.49 2.75
CA GLU A 18 -9.55 -6.38 3.85
C GLU A 18 -8.27 -5.84 4.51
N PHE A 19 -8.36 -5.51 5.81
CA PHE A 19 -7.26 -5.00 6.62
C PHE A 19 -7.15 -5.83 7.90
N GLU A 20 -5.95 -6.34 8.18
CA GLU A 20 -5.65 -7.07 9.40
C GLU A 20 -4.31 -6.59 9.96
N GLU A 21 -4.27 -6.24 11.25
CA GLU A 21 -3.01 -5.83 11.87
C GLU A 21 -2.06 -7.02 11.97
N ALA A 22 -0.76 -6.77 11.75
CA ALA A 22 0.30 -7.74 12.00
C ALA A 22 1.08 -7.31 13.25
N SER A 23 1.61 -8.26 14.03
CA SER A 23 2.39 -7.95 15.23
C SER A 23 3.80 -7.43 14.90
N SER A 24 4.30 -7.76 13.71
CA SER A 24 5.62 -7.33 13.23
C SER A 24 5.66 -7.16 11.71
N PHE A 25 6.64 -6.40 11.23
CA PHE A 25 6.86 -6.22 9.79
C PHE A 25 7.18 -7.52 9.06
N VAL A 26 7.90 -8.43 9.72
CA VAL A 26 8.22 -9.75 9.16
C VAL A 26 6.96 -10.57 9.01
N GLU A 27 6.11 -10.61 10.05
CA GLU A 27 4.83 -11.30 10.00
C GLU A 27 3.94 -10.75 8.87
N ALA A 28 3.85 -9.42 8.75
CA ALA A 28 3.10 -8.74 7.69
C ALA A 28 3.50 -9.21 6.29
N ILE A 29 4.81 -9.25 6.00
CA ILE A 29 5.31 -9.75 4.72
C ILE A 29 5.03 -11.24 4.54
N THR A 30 5.18 -12.05 5.59
CA THR A 30 4.95 -13.51 5.48
C THR A 30 3.50 -13.87 5.26
N ARG A 31 2.56 -13.14 5.88
CA ARG A 31 1.11 -13.37 5.79
C ARG A 31 0.52 -12.76 4.51
N ASP A 32 0.83 -11.50 4.25
CA ASP A 32 0.16 -10.70 3.21
C ASP A 32 1.00 -10.54 1.94
N GLY A 33 2.24 -11.04 1.95
CA GLY A 33 3.21 -10.86 0.88
C GLY A 33 3.83 -9.46 0.87
N PHE A 34 4.97 -9.31 0.20
CA PHE A 34 5.65 -8.01 0.10
C PHE A 34 4.82 -6.99 -0.68
N LEU A 35 4.22 -7.39 -1.81
CA LEU A 35 3.36 -6.49 -2.60
C LEU A 35 2.03 -6.20 -1.92
N GLY A 36 1.41 -7.19 -1.27
CA GLY A 36 0.16 -6.98 -0.53
C GLY A 36 0.37 -6.05 0.68
N THR A 37 1.52 -6.16 1.34
CA THR A 37 1.94 -5.20 2.38
C THR A 37 2.23 -3.82 1.79
N ALA A 38 2.89 -3.72 0.63
CA ALA A 38 3.34 -2.44 0.08
C ALA A 38 2.28 -1.63 -0.67
N LEU A 39 1.32 -2.29 -1.35
CA LEU A 39 0.44 -1.66 -2.34
C LEU A 39 -1.05 -1.89 -2.11
N ASP A 40 -1.43 -2.98 -1.44
CA ASP A 40 -2.84 -3.37 -1.28
C ASP A 40 -3.41 -3.00 0.10
N ASP A 41 -2.66 -2.25 0.92
CA ASP A 41 -3.05 -1.80 2.26
C ASP A 41 -3.59 -2.92 3.16
N ARG A 42 -3.03 -4.14 3.07
CA ARG A 42 -3.49 -5.32 3.83
C ARG A 42 -3.24 -5.23 5.32
N ASN A 43 -2.27 -4.41 5.74
CA ASN A 43 -1.82 -4.24 7.12
C ASN A 43 -1.19 -2.85 7.31
N GLN A 44 -0.78 -2.52 8.54
CA GLN A 44 -0.27 -1.18 8.89
C GLN A 44 1.14 -0.85 8.38
N TYR A 45 1.86 -1.82 7.79
CA TYR A 45 3.27 -1.66 7.42
C TYR A 45 3.50 -1.13 6.00
N GLY A 46 2.45 -0.72 5.28
CA GLY A 46 2.54 -0.14 3.94
C GLY A 46 3.65 0.90 3.75
N PRO A 47 3.73 1.96 4.60
CA PRO A 47 4.79 2.98 4.49
C PRO A 47 6.22 2.40 4.56
N VAL A 48 6.43 1.40 5.43
CA VAL A 48 7.74 0.76 5.60
C VAL A 48 8.07 -0.11 4.39
N ALA A 49 7.13 -0.93 3.93
CA ALA A 49 7.32 -1.76 2.74
C ALA A 49 7.53 -0.92 1.48
N MET A 50 6.84 0.22 1.34
CA MET A 50 7.04 1.17 0.24
C MET A 50 8.45 1.76 0.23
N MET A 51 9.01 2.13 1.39
CA MET A 51 10.41 2.59 1.45
C MET A 51 11.39 1.52 0.94
N VAL A 52 11.18 0.26 1.33
CA VAL A 52 11.99 -0.86 0.83
C VAL A 52 11.81 -1.05 -0.68
N LEU A 53 10.57 -0.96 -1.18
CA LEU A 53 10.28 -1.06 -2.61
C LEU A 53 10.98 0.05 -3.40
N LEU A 54 10.94 1.30 -2.91
CA LEU A 54 11.62 2.42 -3.54
C LEU A 54 13.14 2.19 -3.62
N LEU A 55 13.76 1.65 -2.56
CA LEU A 55 15.18 1.31 -2.58
C LEU A 55 15.50 0.22 -3.62
N ILE A 56 14.66 -0.81 -3.72
CA ILE A 56 14.81 -1.88 -4.73
C ILE A 56 14.74 -1.30 -6.14
N VAL A 57 13.71 -0.50 -6.43
CA VAL A 57 13.51 0.13 -7.74
C VAL A 57 14.65 1.09 -8.08
N ALA A 58 15.10 1.89 -7.11
CA ALA A 58 16.22 2.80 -7.28
C ALA A 58 17.53 2.04 -7.57
N ALA A 59 17.81 0.95 -6.85
CA ALA A 59 18.98 0.12 -7.08
C ALA A 59 18.97 -0.51 -8.48
N ILE A 60 17.85 -1.14 -8.88
CA ILE A 60 17.69 -1.72 -10.22
C ILE A 60 17.90 -0.65 -11.29
N THR A 61 17.20 0.47 -11.17
CA THR A 61 17.28 1.56 -12.16
C THR A 61 18.70 2.12 -12.25
N GLY A 62 19.35 2.38 -11.12
CA GLY A 62 20.73 2.84 -11.05
C GLY A 62 21.72 1.84 -11.67
N THR A 63 21.54 0.55 -11.42
CA THR A 63 22.36 -0.50 -12.04
C THR A 63 22.15 -0.59 -13.55
N VAL A 64 20.90 -0.52 -14.02
CA VAL A 64 20.59 -0.53 -15.46
C VAL A 64 21.23 0.66 -16.16
N ILE A 65 21.10 1.86 -15.59
CA ILE A 65 21.77 3.06 -16.12
C ILE A 65 23.29 2.87 -16.13
N ARG A 66 23.88 2.33 -15.07
CA ARG A 66 25.34 2.13 -14.97
C ARG A 66 25.91 1.15 -16.01
N ILE A 67 25.10 0.21 -16.52
CA ILE A 67 25.51 -0.82 -17.49
C ILE A 67 25.18 -0.40 -18.92
N LEU A 68 24.01 0.21 -19.16
CA LEU A 68 23.49 0.49 -20.50
C LEU A 68 23.61 1.96 -20.94
N GLY A 69 23.86 2.88 -20.01
CA GLY A 69 24.03 4.33 -20.26
C GLY A 69 25.44 4.79 -19.92
#